data_AF-A0A399T6A5-F1
#
_entry.id   AF-A0A399T6A5-F1
#
_cell.length_a   1.000
_cell.length_b   1.000
_cell.length_c   1.000
_cell.angle_alpha   90.00
_cell.angle_beta   90.00
_cell.angle_gamma   90.00
#
_symmetry.space_group_name_H-M   'P 1'
#
loop_
_entity.id
_entity.type
_entity.pdbx_description
1 polymer ?
#
loop_
_entity_poly.entity_id
_entity_poly.type
_entity_poly.pdbx_seq_one_letter_code
_entity_poly.pdbx_strand_id
1 'polypeptide(L)' 'MALTNLPYDDDAILTAVQSATAISREVRDVQVDFSGTGVSEDSVARITATISWTVPADEAVRILDGARPRD' A
#
# COMPACT_ATOMS: atom_id res chain seq x y z
N MET A 1 15.49 8.84 11.31
CA MET A 1 14.36 9.15 12.20
C MET A 1 13.11 8.58 11.56
N ALA A 2 12.48 7.58 12.18
CA ALA A 2 11.18 7.09 11.73
C ALA A 2 10.09 8.01 12.29
N LEU A 3 9.23 8.53 11.42
CA LEU A 3 8.02 9.29 11.77
C LEU A 3 6.91 8.28 12.11
N THR A 4 6.93 7.66 13.28
CA THR A 4 5.92 6.65 13.65
C THR A 4 5.44 6.88 15.07
N ASN A 5 4.33 7.60 15.24
CA ASN A 5 3.47 7.56 16.44
C ASN A 5 2.10 8.25 16.27
N LEU A 6 1.70 8.65 15.06
CA LEU A 6 0.32 9.04 14.75
C LEU A 6 -0.32 7.91 13.93
N PRO A 7 -1.56 7.48 14.23
CA PRO A 7 -2.25 6.49 13.42
C PRO A 7 -2.56 7.14 12.07
N TYR A 8 -1.81 6.83 11.03
CA TYR A 8 -2.17 7.25 9.69
C TYR A 8 -3.24 6.31 9.12
N ASP A 9 -4.05 6.82 8.20
CA ASP A 9 -4.96 5.99 7.41
C ASP A 9 -4.16 5.29 6.29
N ASP A 10 -3.91 3.99 6.46
CA ASP A 10 -3.13 3.18 5.52
C ASP A 10 -3.78 3.11 4.13
N ASP A 11 -5.12 3.09 4.05
CA ASP A 11 -5.85 3.06 2.78
C ASP A 11 -5.75 4.43 2.07
N ALA A 12 -5.76 5.53 2.83
CA ALA A 12 -5.51 6.86 2.29
C ALA A 12 -4.08 7.01 1.76
N ILE A 13 -3.08 6.51 2.50
CA ILE A 13 -1.68 6.49 2.04
C ILE A 13 -1.56 5.66 0.75
N LEU A 14 -2.14 4.46 0.72
CA LEU A 14 -2.06 3.56 -0.41
C LEU A 14 -2.72 4.18 -1.66
N THR A 15 -3.87 4.83 -1.50
CA THR A 15 -4.57 5.51 -2.60
C THR A 15 -3.75 6.69 -3.12
N ALA A 16 -3.18 7.49 -2.22
CA ALA A 16 -2.39 8.65 -2.58
C ALA A 16 -1.09 8.24 -3.30
N VAL A 17 -0.38 7.23 -2.80
CA VAL A 17 0.88 6.78 -3.42
C VAL A 17 0.66 6.11 -4.79
N GLN A 18 -0.50 5.47 -5.02
CA GLN A 18 -0.85 4.94 -6.34
C GLN A 18 -1.06 6.03 -7.40
N SER A 19 -1.46 7.23 -6.98
CA SER A 19 -1.71 8.38 -7.86
C SER A 19 -0.51 9.34 -7.93
N ALA A 20 0.48 9.16 -7.06
CA ALA A 20 1.63 10.05 -6.93
C ALA A 20 2.63 9.90 -8.09
N THR A 21 3.41 10.95 -8.32
CA THR A 21 4.54 10.88 -9.25
C THR A 21 5.69 10.12 -8.58
N ALA A 22 5.77 8.81 -8.84
CA ALA A 22 6.84 7.96 -8.33
C ALA A 22 8.07 7.98 -9.25
N ILE A 23 9.25 8.01 -8.63
CA ILE A 23 10.54 7.78 -9.30
C ILE A 23 10.63 6.32 -9.71
N SER A 24 10.22 5.41 -8.83
CA SER A 24 10.16 3.98 -9.10
C SER A 24 9.07 3.29 -8.29
N ARG A 25 8.60 2.17 -8.81
CA ARG A 25 7.68 1.25 -8.15
C ARG A 25 8.24 -0.16 -8.26
N GLU A 26 8.19 -0.88 -7.15
CA GLU A 26 8.67 -2.25 -7.05
C GLU A 26 7.62 -3.14 -6.38
N VAL A 27 7.43 -4.34 -6.92
CA VAL A 27 6.52 -5.36 -6.37
C VAL A 27 7.34 -6.59 -6.07
N ARG A 28 7.29 -7.07 -4.82
CA ARG A 28 8.00 -8.25 -4.33
C ARG A 28 7.10 -9.08 -3.44
N ASP A 29 7.57 -10.29 -3.13
CA ASP A 29 6.94 -11.21 -2.17
C ASP A 29 5.45 -11.48 -2.48
N VAL A 30 5.12 -11.64 -3.76
CA VAL A 30 3.75 -11.94 -4.18
C VAL A 30 3.42 -13.39 -3.83
N GLN A 31 2.44 -13.56 -2.94
CA GLN A 31 1.93 -14.85 -2.50
C GLN A 31 0.43 -14.92 -2.78
N VAL A 32 -0.01 -16.08 -3.29
CA VAL A 32 -1.42 -16.37 -3.55
C VAL A 32 -1.79 -17.63 -2.77
N ASP A 33 -2.66 -17.47 -1.78
CA ASP A 33 -3.16 -18.55 -0.93
C ASP A 33 -4.62 -18.82 -1.26
N PHE A 34 -4.92 -19.99 -1.82
CA PHE A 34 -6.31 -20.43 -2.00
C PHE A 34 -6.87 -20.97 -0.68
N SER A 35 -8.09 -20.58 -0.32
CA SER A 35 -8.75 -21.07 0.91
C SER A 35 -9.29 -22.51 0.78
N GLY A 36 -9.24 -23.08 -0.43
CA GLY A 36 -9.72 -24.42 -0.75
C GLY A 36 -8.69 -25.25 -1.52
N THR A 37 -9.04 -26.51 -1.82
CA THR A 37 -8.14 -27.49 -2.45
C THR A 37 -8.14 -27.43 -3.98
N GLY A 38 -8.71 -26.39 -4.59
CA GLY A 38 -8.86 -26.27 -6.04
C GLY A 38 -9.00 -24.82 -6.51
N VAL A 39 -8.97 -24.64 -7.82
CA VAL A 39 -9.17 -23.35 -8.50
C VAL A 39 -10.43 -23.48 -9.35
N SER A 40 -11.52 -22.89 -8.87
CA SER A 40 -12.80 -22.75 -9.57
C SER A 40 -13.27 -21.29 -9.52
N GLU A 41 -14.31 -20.94 -10.29
CA GLU A 41 -14.86 -19.57 -10.31
C GLU A 41 -15.39 -19.12 -8.94
N ASP A 42 -15.83 -20.07 -8.10
CA ASP A 42 -16.30 -19.81 -6.74
C ASP A 42 -15.17 -19.84 -5.68
N SER A 43 -13.92 -20.10 -6.10
CA SER A 43 -12.81 -20.22 -5.17
C SER A 43 -12.35 -18.86 -4.66
N VAL A 44 -12.14 -18.75 -3.35
CA VAL A 44 -11.59 -17.54 -2.72
C VAL A 44 -10.08 -17.72 -2.56
N ALA A 45 -9.33 -16.69 -2.95
CA ALA A 45 -7.89 -16.61 -2.73
C ALA A 45 -7.53 -15.33 -1.98
N ARG A 46 -6.60 -15.44 -1.03
CA ARG A 46 -5.92 -14.30 -0.44
C ARG A 46 -4.66 -14.03 -1.24
N ILE A 47 -4.53 -12.80 -1.73
CA ILE A 47 -3.32 -12.33 -2.42
C ILE A 47 -2.60 -11.38 -1.47
N THR A 48 -1.34 -11.68 -1.17
CA THR A 48 -0.46 -10.81 -0.38
C THR A 48 0.68 -10.37 -1.28
N ALA A 49 1.00 -9.08 -1.28
CA ALA A 49 2.13 -8.55 -2.03
C ALA A 49 2.74 -7.38 -1.26
N THR A 50 4.07 -7.27 -1.31
CA THR A 50 4.80 -6.10 -0.82
C THR A 50 5.00 -5.15 -1.99
N ILE A 51 4.45 -3.94 -1.89
CA ILE A 51 4.63 -2.90 -2.90
C ILE A 51 5.36 -1.72 -2.28
N SER A 52 6.46 -1.32 -2.91
CA SER A 52 7.29 -0.21 -2.50
C SER A 52 7.30 0.87 -3.57
N TRP A 53 7.14 2.12 -3.15
CA TRP A 53 7.29 3.29 -4.02
C TRP A 53 8.44 4.15 -3.55
N THR A 54 9.24 4.61 -4.51
CA THR A 54 10.20 5.69 -4.27
C THR A 54 9.60 6.96 -4.85
N VAL A 55 9.27 7.92 -3.99
CA VAL A 55 8.70 9.22 -4.39
C VAL A 55 9.63 10.36 -3.98
N PRO A 56 9.54 11.54 -4.63
CA PRO A 56 10.18 12.74 -4.13
C PRO A 56 9.77 13.06 -2.69
N ALA A 57 10.68 13.66 -1.91
CA ALA A 57 10.46 13.90 -0.49
C ALA A 57 9.28 14.85 -0.22
N ASP A 58 9.07 15.85 -1.07
CA ASP A 58 7.94 16.77 -0.98
C ASP A 58 6.61 16.06 -1.22
N GLU A 59 6.58 15.10 -2.14
CA GLU A 59 5.40 14.27 -2.39
C GLU A 59 5.11 13.33 -1.21
N ALA A 60 6.13 12.71 -0.61
CA ALA A 60 5.97 11.89 0.59
C ALA A 60 5.35 12.69 1.75
N VAL A 61 5.76 13.95 1.94
CA VAL A 61 5.18 14.84 2.97
C VAL A 61 3.72 15.14 2.66
N ARG A 62 3.37 15.46 1.41
CA ARG A 62 1.98 15.71 1.00
C ARG A 62 1.07 14.49 1.23
N ILE A 63 1.56 13.29 0.91
CA ILE A 63 0.84 12.03 1.15
C ILE A 63 0.57 11.85 2.64
N LEU A 64 1.61 12.02 3.48
CA LEU A 64 1.49 11.88 4.92
C LEU A 64 0.55 12.92 5.54
N ASP A 65 0.60 14.17 5.08
CA ASP A 65 -0.29 15.24 5.55
C ASP A 65 -1.74 14.98 5.17
N GLY A 66 -1.99 14.41 3.98
CA GLY A 66 -3.33 14.02 3.53
C GLY A 66 -3.93 12.83 4.29
N ALA A 67 -3.09 11.93 4.80
CA ALA A 67 -3.49 10.71 5.50
C ALA A 67 -3.57 10.85 7.02
N ARG A 68 -3.33 12.05 7.57
CA ARG A 68 -3.55 12.29 9.00
C ARG A 68 -5.04 12.14 9.32
N PRO A 69 -5.38 11.54 10.47
CA PRO A 69 -6.75 11.57 10.97
C PRO A 69 -7.22 13.01 11.04
N ARG A 70 -8.37 13.29 10.43
CA ARG A 70 -9.07 14.55 10.64
C ARG A 70 -10.03 14.31 11.80
N ASP A 71 -9.83 15.04 12.90
CA ASP A 71 -10.73 15.10 14.06
C ASP A 71 -12.17 15.45 13.64
#